data_AF-A0A661M474-F1
#
_entry.id   AF-A0A661M474-F1
#
_cell.length_a   1.000
_cell.length_b   1.000
_cell.length_c   1.000
_cell.angle_alpha   90.00
_cell.angle_beta   90.00
_cell.angle_gamma   90.00
#
_symmetry.space_group_name_H-M   'P 1'
#
loop_
_entity.id
_entity.type
_entity.pdbx_description
1 polymer ?
#
loop_
_entity_poly.entity_id
_entity_poly.type
_entity_poly.pdbx_seq_one_letter_code
_entity_poly.pdbx_strand_id
1 'polypeptide(L)'
;MADPKRTPLYNKHLSLGANMVDFAGWEMPLHYRTGIVDEHLSTRRSAGLFDVSHMGRLLFKGSGSVNFLQYVLTNNVRSLESQWTAAQYTILPTESGGAVDDAFLYHFNQGEYLLVVNAANLDKDKEYLNSFLPKFTNVTMDDQTESLAMISIQGPMARSILEGVLEKGELPEPFRNSASTVMVSGYQVMVSRTGYTGEPIGFELFVQEKNAADLWDLLVGQGARPIGLGARDTLRLEAALPLYGHELGKDPEGNEIPILALPQARLAVSFSEAKGDFIGKDAIKPQWLALQQMARGDYSLRGTLPRQIRPLAVVGKGVARQGAKVFKDGKHVGYVTSGTMVPAWSFKGEGLASEITDRHFLRPVALAYVDIEIEDQQEVEVEIRGKMVASLIVPFHLRSEAPPYARPVIAAKKKRRATTHAPTKVAKLLQDAIENTIWRQKECINLIPSEMTPSPMVRLLTTMDPAFRYAEHRKLKAFNEMEVFYYQGTNFIAEVEQLVKKEMALYLGCTEVEARPISGQLANMAVFSALVDYMNRFSRKTDPERIRMVMNNHINKGGHLSAQPMGALRDFISWNPVWDRPAV
;
A
#
# COMPACT_ATOMS: atom_id res chain seq x y z
N MET A 1 -6.27 24.66 32.50
CA MET A 1 -6.40 23.91 31.23
C MET A 1 -7.81 24.17 30.74
N ALA A 2 -7.99 24.45 29.45
CA ALA A 2 -9.32 24.56 28.87
C ALA A 2 -10.01 23.19 28.92
N ASP A 3 -11.33 23.16 29.07
CA ASP A 3 -12.08 21.90 29.03
C ASP A 3 -11.93 21.23 27.65
N PRO A 4 -11.73 19.91 27.59
CA PRO A 4 -11.59 19.20 26.32
C PRO A 4 -12.87 19.30 25.48
N LYS A 5 -12.70 19.42 24.16
CA LYS A 5 -13.77 19.45 23.17
C LYS A 5 -14.46 18.09 23.05
N ARG A 6 -15.68 18.07 22.51
CA ARG A 6 -16.49 16.86 22.35
C ARG A 6 -16.93 16.68 20.91
N THR A 7 -16.86 15.46 20.41
CA THR A 7 -17.38 15.13 19.07
C THR A 7 -18.91 15.05 19.09
N PRO A 8 -19.58 15.14 17.93
CA PRO A 8 -21.02 14.90 17.82
C PRO A 8 -21.46 13.50 18.31
N LEU A 9 -20.53 12.56 18.45
CA LEU A 9 -20.77 11.19 18.91
C LEU A 9 -20.46 10.98 20.39
N TYR A 10 -20.04 12.00 21.14
CA TYR A 10 -19.67 11.90 22.56
C TYR A 10 -20.72 11.16 23.42
N ASN A 11 -21.99 11.55 23.31
CA ASN A 11 -23.08 10.91 24.07
C ASN A 11 -23.30 9.44 23.67
N LYS A 12 -23.00 9.07 22.42
CA LYS A 12 -23.05 7.67 21.95
C LYS A 12 -21.93 6.85 22.58
N HIS A 13 -20.73 7.40 22.67
CA HIS A 13 -19.60 6.73 23.32
C HIS A 13 -19.90 6.42 24.79
N LEU A 14 -20.49 7.38 25.51
CA LEU A 14 -20.93 7.19 26.90
C LEU A 14 -22.01 6.11 27.02
N SER A 15 -23.03 6.12 26.16
CA SER A 15 -24.11 5.12 26.22
C SER A 15 -23.63 3.71 25.91
N LEU A 16 -22.59 3.57 25.07
CA LEU A 16 -21.91 2.32 24.77
C LEU A 16 -20.91 1.90 25.86
N GLY A 17 -20.75 2.70 26.93
CA GLY A 17 -19.88 2.42 28.06
C GLY A 17 -18.39 2.50 27.70
N ALA A 18 -18.02 3.43 26.81
CA ALA A 18 -16.63 3.69 26.49
C ALA A 18 -15.86 4.26 27.68
N ASN A 19 -14.59 3.89 27.79
CA ASN A 19 -13.62 4.56 28.64
C ASN A 19 -13.13 5.81 27.89
N MET A 20 -13.51 7.00 28.37
CA MET A 20 -13.16 8.28 27.74
C MET A 20 -11.84 8.81 28.29
N VAL A 21 -11.01 9.40 27.41
CA VAL A 21 -9.74 10.05 27.76
C VAL A 21 -9.62 11.40 27.05
N ASP A 22 -8.82 12.30 27.63
CA ASP A 22 -8.35 13.49 26.89
C ASP A 22 -7.29 13.05 25.87
N PHE A 23 -7.61 13.21 24.60
CA PHE A 23 -6.71 12.97 23.49
C PHE A 23 -6.65 14.22 22.61
N ALA A 24 -5.51 14.91 22.63
CA ALA A 24 -5.28 16.13 21.86
C ALA A 24 -6.34 17.23 22.11
N GLY A 25 -6.82 17.36 23.36
CA GLY A 25 -7.82 18.36 23.72
C GLY A 25 -9.25 17.95 23.35
N TRP A 26 -9.50 16.66 23.09
CA TRP A 26 -10.83 16.08 22.83
C TRP A 26 -11.12 14.93 23.79
N GLU A 27 -12.37 14.84 24.28
CA GLU A 27 -12.85 13.64 24.99
C GLU A 27 -13.17 12.52 23.99
N MET A 28 -12.30 11.52 23.92
CA MET A 28 -12.38 10.43 22.94
C MET A 28 -12.43 9.05 23.62
N PRO A 29 -13.11 8.05 23.04
CA PRO A 29 -13.11 6.69 23.56
C PRO A 29 -11.74 6.05 23.39
N LEU A 30 -11.03 5.75 24.49
CA LEU A 30 -9.81 4.96 24.47
C LEU A 30 -10.11 3.51 24.04
N HIS A 31 -11.16 2.93 24.62
CA HIS A 31 -11.71 1.63 24.29
C HIS A 31 -13.15 1.51 24.82
N TYR A 32 -13.91 0.58 24.28
CA TYR A 32 -15.23 0.17 24.74
C TYR A 32 -15.11 -1.02 25.72
N ARG A 33 -16.25 -1.58 26.15
CA ARG A 33 -16.30 -2.65 27.17
C ARG A 33 -15.53 -3.91 26.81
N THR A 34 -15.39 -4.22 25.53
CA THR A 34 -14.63 -5.37 25.02
C THR A 34 -13.11 -5.19 25.19
N GLY A 35 -12.64 -3.94 25.23
CA GLY A 35 -11.23 -3.60 25.36
C GLY A 35 -10.46 -3.67 24.04
N ILE A 36 -9.24 -3.12 24.09
CA ILE A 36 -8.38 -2.86 22.92
C ILE A 36 -8.09 -4.14 22.10
N VAL A 37 -7.88 -5.27 22.76
CA VAL A 37 -7.54 -6.54 22.09
C VAL A 37 -8.69 -7.01 21.21
N ASP A 38 -9.90 -7.09 21.77
CA ASP A 38 -11.08 -7.56 21.05
C ASP A 38 -11.50 -6.58 19.95
N GLU A 39 -11.35 -5.28 20.18
CA GLU A 39 -11.58 -4.24 19.18
C GLU A 39 -10.66 -4.37 17.96
N HIS A 40 -9.35 -4.53 18.20
CA HIS A 40 -8.38 -4.77 17.14
C HIS A 40 -8.74 -6.04 16.35
N LEU A 41 -8.95 -7.15 17.05
CA LEU A 41 -9.26 -8.44 16.44
C LEU A 41 -10.59 -8.42 15.67
N SER A 42 -11.58 -7.69 16.18
CA SER A 42 -12.87 -7.45 15.51
C SER A 42 -12.68 -6.72 14.19
N THR A 43 -11.83 -5.69 14.16
CA THR A 43 -11.51 -4.95 12.92
C THR A 43 -10.88 -5.89 11.88
N ARG A 44 -9.93 -6.75 12.29
CA ARG A 44 -9.26 -7.71 11.39
C ARG A 44 -10.18 -8.79 10.82
N ARG A 45 -11.25 -9.16 11.54
CA ARG A 45 -12.17 -10.27 11.16
C ARG A 45 -13.47 -9.79 10.53
N SER A 46 -13.92 -8.58 10.85
CA SER A 46 -15.25 -8.05 10.51
C SER A 46 -15.21 -6.60 10.03
N ALA A 47 -15.76 -5.65 10.78
CA ALA A 47 -15.66 -4.22 10.50
C ALA A 47 -15.59 -3.42 11.81
N GLY A 48 -14.53 -2.65 11.97
CA GLY A 48 -14.37 -1.66 13.02
C GLY A 48 -14.90 -0.29 12.58
N LEU A 49 -15.64 0.38 13.46
CA LEU A 49 -16.21 1.71 13.29
C LEU A 49 -15.54 2.69 14.26
N PHE A 50 -14.91 3.72 13.73
CA PHE A 50 -14.10 4.68 14.48
C PHE A 50 -14.71 6.07 14.37
N ASP A 51 -14.87 6.74 15.50
CA ASP A 51 -15.08 8.19 15.50
C ASP A 51 -13.74 8.89 15.33
N VAL A 52 -13.57 9.57 14.20
CA VAL A 52 -12.37 10.35 13.87
C VAL A 52 -12.69 11.83 13.72
N SER A 53 -13.81 12.27 14.31
CA SER A 53 -14.27 13.67 14.25
C SER A 53 -13.39 14.63 15.07
N HIS A 54 -12.41 14.14 15.82
CA HIS A 54 -11.40 15.00 16.46
C HIS A 54 -10.38 15.58 15.46
N MET A 55 -10.19 14.94 14.30
CA MET A 55 -9.27 15.41 13.25
C MET A 55 -9.71 16.80 12.75
N GLY A 56 -8.77 17.68 12.42
CA GLY A 56 -9.08 18.99 11.86
C GLY A 56 -9.53 18.89 10.41
N ARG A 57 -10.51 19.71 9.99
CA ARG A 57 -11.07 19.71 8.63
C ARG A 57 -11.10 21.11 8.06
N LEU A 58 -10.13 21.44 7.21
CA LEU A 58 -9.98 22.77 6.60
C LEU A 58 -10.44 22.74 5.15
N LEU A 59 -11.51 23.46 4.83
CA LEU A 59 -12.10 23.53 3.51
C LEU A 59 -11.55 24.73 2.74
N PHE A 60 -10.96 24.46 1.58
CA PHE A 60 -10.44 25.46 0.66
C PHE A 60 -11.36 25.64 -0.52
N LYS A 61 -11.70 26.90 -0.83
CA LYS A 61 -12.53 27.27 -1.98
C LYS A 61 -11.95 28.45 -2.75
N GLY A 62 -12.37 28.56 -4.01
CA GLY A 62 -12.00 29.64 -4.91
C GLY A 62 -10.92 29.24 -5.91
N SER A 63 -10.81 30.00 -7.00
CA SER A 63 -9.97 29.65 -8.15
C SER A 63 -8.46 29.65 -7.85
N GLY A 64 -8.02 30.28 -6.76
CA GLY A 64 -6.62 30.22 -6.33
C GLY A 64 -6.25 28.98 -5.51
N SER A 65 -7.23 28.16 -5.09
CA SER A 65 -7.02 27.08 -4.10
C SER A 65 -5.98 26.08 -4.55
N VAL A 66 -6.02 25.68 -5.83
CA VAL A 66 -5.04 24.74 -6.40
C VAL A 66 -3.63 25.30 -6.30
N ASN A 67 -3.41 26.57 -6.68
CA ASN A 67 -2.07 27.16 -6.65
C ASN A 67 -1.55 27.33 -5.20
N PHE A 68 -2.43 27.72 -4.27
CA PHE A 68 -2.08 27.81 -2.86
C PHE A 68 -1.70 26.44 -2.30
N LEU A 69 -2.56 25.43 -2.49
CA LEU A 69 -2.33 24.06 -2.00
C LEU A 69 -1.10 23.41 -2.65
N GLN A 70 -0.86 23.68 -3.95
CA GLN A 70 0.38 23.27 -4.63
C GLN A 70 1.61 23.88 -3.96
N TYR A 71 1.54 25.09 -3.43
CA TYR A 71 2.70 25.74 -2.82
C TYR A 71 2.98 25.24 -1.39
N VAL A 72 1.92 25.01 -0.60
CA VAL A 72 2.04 24.68 0.83
C VAL A 72 2.06 23.18 1.14
N LEU A 73 1.71 22.32 0.17
CA LEU A 73 1.68 20.87 0.32
C LEU A 73 2.73 20.19 -0.57
N THR A 74 3.23 19.03 -0.15
CA THR A 74 4.27 18.29 -0.88
C THR A 74 3.75 17.48 -2.07
N ASN A 75 2.46 17.16 -2.15
CA ASN A 75 1.89 16.32 -3.21
C ASN A 75 1.20 17.12 -4.33
N ASN A 76 1.03 16.51 -5.51
CA ASN A 76 0.45 17.18 -6.68
C ASN A 76 -1.08 17.27 -6.59
N VAL A 77 -1.59 18.39 -6.10
CA VAL A 77 -3.03 18.73 -5.97
C VAL A 77 -3.77 18.62 -7.30
N ARG A 78 -3.13 18.96 -8.43
CA ARG A 78 -3.76 18.85 -9.76
C ARG A 78 -4.12 17.42 -10.15
N SER A 79 -3.47 16.43 -9.54
CA SER A 79 -3.81 15.01 -9.76
C SER A 79 -5.20 14.64 -9.21
N LEU A 80 -5.73 15.42 -8.25
CA LEU A 80 -7.04 15.19 -7.65
C LEU A 80 -8.21 15.62 -8.55
N GLU A 81 -7.96 16.39 -9.61
CA GLU A 81 -8.98 16.71 -10.61
C GLU A 81 -9.25 15.54 -11.58
N SER A 82 -8.51 14.43 -11.44
CA SER A 82 -8.74 13.22 -12.22
C SER A 82 -9.91 12.39 -11.65
N GLN A 83 -10.71 11.77 -12.51
CA GLN A 83 -11.82 10.89 -12.11
C GLN A 83 -11.40 9.65 -11.28
N TRP A 84 -10.10 9.39 -11.15
CA TRP A 84 -9.54 8.19 -10.52
C TRP A 84 -8.87 8.44 -9.17
N THR A 85 -8.60 9.69 -8.81
CA THR A 85 -8.00 10.09 -7.52
C THR A 85 -8.78 11.25 -6.99
N ALA A 86 -9.43 11.08 -5.85
CA ALA A 86 -10.15 12.16 -5.20
C ALA A 86 -9.65 12.38 -3.77
N ALA A 87 -8.60 11.68 -3.35
CA ALA A 87 -7.90 11.91 -2.11
C ALA A 87 -6.39 11.63 -2.25
N GLN A 88 -5.55 12.31 -1.48
CA GLN A 88 -4.12 11.98 -1.42
C GLN A 88 -3.53 12.28 -0.05
N TYR A 89 -2.64 11.39 0.38
CA TYR A 89 -1.74 11.67 1.49
C TYR A 89 -0.73 12.73 1.08
N THR A 90 -0.46 13.70 1.94
CA THR A 90 0.44 14.83 1.68
C THR A 90 1.06 15.31 2.99
N ILE A 91 2.16 16.05 2.90
CA ILE A 91 2.83 16.65 4.06
C ILE A 91 2.72 18.18 3.96
N LEU A 92 2.57 18.83 5.11
CA LEU A 92 2.85 20.26 5.29
C LEU A 92 4.34 20.35 5.67
N PRO A 93 5.23 20.74 4.74
CA PRO A 93 6.67 20.66 4.96
C PRO A 93 7.18 21.88 5.74
N THR A 94 8.26 21.69 6.49
CA THR A 94 9.11 22.82 6.91
C THR A 94 10.06 23.21 5.78
N GLU A 95 10.62 24.42 5.83
CA GLU A 95 11.64 24.85 4.87
C GLU A 95 12.91 23.98 4.91
N SER A 96 13.22 23.39 6.06
CA SER A 96 14.34 22.45 6.28
C SER A 96 14.07 21.01 5.82
N GLY A 97 12.86 20.72 5.32
CA GLY A 97 12.50 19.43 4.75
C GLY A 97 12.08 18.36 5.77
N GLY A 98 11.71 18.76 6.99
CA GLY A 98 10.89 17.97 7.90
C GLY A 98 9.41 18.31 7.78
N ALA A 99 8.59 17.83 8.72
CA ALA A 99 7.13 17.94 8.66
C ALA A 99 6.57 18.85 9.76
N VAL A 100 5.79 19.86 9.35
CA VAL A 100 4.86 20.59 10.23
C VAL A 100 3.72 19.66 10.63
N ASP A 101 3.09 19.00 9.65
CA ASP A 101 2.11 17.95 9.87
C ASP A 101 2.04 17.01 8.65
N ASP A 102 1.49 15.82 8.83
CA ASP A 102 0.98 15.01 7.74
C ASP A 102 -0.54 15.10 7.64
N ALA A 103 -1.06 15.05 6.41
CA ALA A 103 -2.46 15.33 6.14
C ALA A 103 -2.99 14.51 4.97
N PHE A 104 -4.32 14.50 4.84
CA PHE A 104 -4.99 13.95 3.67
C PHE A 104 -5.81 15.05 3.01
N LEU A 105 -5.60 15.26 1.70
CA LEU A 105 -6.35 16.24 0.92
C LEU A 105 -7.42 15.51 0.11
N TYR A 106 -8.68 15.88 0.27
CA TYR A 106 -9.83 15.32 -0.43
C TYR A 106 -10.41 16.32 -1.43
N HIS A 107 -10.97 15.79 -2.52
CA HIS A 107 -11.68 16.53 -3.56
C HIS A 107 -13.01 15.83 -3.87
N PHE A 108 -14.06 16.21 -3.15
CA PHE A 108 -15.41 15.67 -3.34
C PHE A 108 -16.22 16.45 -4.37
N ASN A 109 -16.08 17.77 -4.37
CA ASN A 109 -16.81 18.69 -5.23
C ASN A 109 -15.85 19.54 -6.04
N GLN A 110 -16.26 19.91 -7.26
CA GLN A 110 -15.45 20.74 -8.13
C GLN A 110 -15.10 22.08 -7.47
N GLY A 111 -13.81 22.44 -7.48
CA GLY A 111 -13.30 23.68 -6.88
C GLY A 111 -13.25 23.71 -5.34
N GLU A 112 -13.57 22.59 -4.67
CA GLU A 112 -13.48 22.46 -3.21
C GLU A 112 -12.43 21.41 -2.82
N TYR A 113 -11.59 21.75 -1.85
CA TYR A 113 -10.57 20.83 -1.33
C TYR A 113 -10.64 20.79 0.19
N LEU A 114 -10.85 19.60 0.75
CA LEU A 114 -10.93 19.40 2.19
C LEU A 114 -9.61 18.81 2.69
N LEU A 115 -8.82 19.59 3.39
CA LEU A 115 -7.58 19.14 4.04
C LEU A 115 -7.90 18.63 5.45
N VAL A 116 -7.66 17.35 5.68
CA VAL A 116 -7.80 16.71 6.99
C VAL A 116 -6.43 16.64 7.65
N VAL A 117 -6.29 17.31 8.80
CA VAL A 117 -5.05 17.45 9.58
C VAL A 117 -5.17 16.78 10.95
N ASN A 118 -4.05 16.49 11.61
CA ASN A 118 -4.06 15.85 12.92
C ASN A 118 -4.66 16.77 13.99
N ALA A 119 -5.48 16.21 14.90
CA ALA A 119 -6.19 16.97 15.93
C ALA A 119 -5.26 17.85 16.78
N ALA A 120 -4.12 17.31 17.19
CA ALA A 120 -3.13 18.01 18.01
C ALA A 120 -2.45 19.18 17.29
N ASN A 121 -2.52 19.22 15.96
CA ASN A 121 -1.82 20.18 15.12
C ASN A 121 -2.73 21.23 14.49
N LEU A 122 -4.07 21.12 14.62
CA LEU A 122 -5.02 21.98 13.92
C LEU A 122 -4.70 23.49 14.04
N ASP A 123 -4.47 24.00 15.24
CA ASP A 123 -4.18 25.44 15.43
C ASP A 123 -2.83 25.84 14.82
N LYS A 124 -1.81 25.00 15.00
CA LYS A 124 -0.47 25.18 14.40
C LYS A 124 -0.55 25.16 12.87
N ASP A 125 -1.35 24.26 12.30
CA ASP A 125 -1.48 24.12 10.85
C ASP A 125 -2.27 25.29 10.27
N LYS A 126 -3.32 25.76 10.96
CA LYS A 126 -4.04 26.99 10.59
C LYS A 126 -3.11 28.19 10.61
N GLU A 127 -2.28 28.35 11.64
CA GLU A 127 -1.30 29.43 11.71
C GLU A 127 -0.29 29.34 10.55
N TYR A 128 0.26 28.16 10.31
CA TYR A 128 1.17 27.91 9.19
C TYR A 128 0.52 28.28 7.85
N LEU A 129 -0.67 27.77 7.56
CA LEU A 129 -1.38 28.01 6.30
C LEU A 129 -1.77 29.48 6.13
N ASN A 130 -2.25 30.12 7.20
CA ASN A 130 -2.60 31.55 7.20
C ASN A 130 -1.39 32.45 6.95
N SER A 131 -0.18 32.04 7.31
CA SER A 131 1.03 32.83 7.03
C SER A 131 1.33 32.94 5.52
N PHE A 132 0.84 32.00 4.71
CA PHE A 132 1.04 32.00 3.26
C PHE A 132 -0.19 32.45 2.48
N LEU A 133 -1.39 32.32 3.04
CA LEU A 133 -2.67 32.62 2.37
C LEU A 133 -2.72 34.02 1.73
N PRO A 134 -2.21 35.12 2.34
CA PRO A 134 -2.22 36.46 1.74
C PRO A 134 -1.40 36.59 0.44
N LYS A 135 -0.52 35.63 0.14
CA LYS A 135 0.28 35.61 -1.11
C LYS A 135 -0.55 35.15 -2.32
N PHE A 136 -1.77 34.67 -2.11
CA PHE A 136 -2.63 34.10 -3.14
C PHE A 136 -3.95 34.85 -3.21
N THR A 137 -4.49 35.00 -4.42
CA THR A 137 -5.78 35.65 -4.66
C THR A 137 -6.89 34.61 -4.80
N ASN A 138 -8.11 34.97 -4.39
CA ASN A 138 -9.31 34.13 -4.53
C ASN A 138 -9.18 32.73 -3.88
N VAL A 139 -8.70 32.69 -2.64
CA VAL A 139 -8.67 31.50 -1.79
C VAL A 139 -9.29 31.82 -0.45
N THR A 140 -10.25 31.00 -0.01
CA THR A 140 -10.75 31.00 1.37
C THR A 140 -10.35 29.70 2.06
N MET A 141 -10.15 29.76 3.37
CA MET A 141 -9.92 28.61 4.23
C MET A 141 -10.95 28.64 5.36
N ASP A 142 -11.90 27.71 5.32
CA ASP A 142 -12.97 27.61 6.31
C ASP A 142 -12.74 26.38 7.19
N ASP A 143 -12.77 26.55 8.51
CA ASP A 143 -12.66 25.45 9.46
C ASP A 143 -14.02 24.76 9.62
N GLN A 144 -14.13 23.54 9.10
CA GLN A 144 -15.33 22.68 9.13
C GLN A 144 -15.21 21.58 10.19
N THR A 145 -14.29 21.73 11.16
CA THR A 145 -14.03 20.70 12.17
C THR A 145 -15.28 20.45 13.04
N GLU A 146 -16.06 21.47 13.39
CA GLU A 146 -17.26 21.24 14.21
C GLU A 146 -18.45 20.80 13.35
N SER A 147 -18.68 21.47 12.22
CA SER A 147 -19.85 21.27 11.34
C SER A 147 -19.89 19.93 10.59
N LEU A 148 -18.73 19.34 10.31
CA LEU A 148 -18.60 18.08 9.57
C LEU A 148 -18.03 16.99 10.48
N ALA A 149 -18.80 15.95 10.75
CA ALA A 149 -18.33 14.76 11.44
C ALA A 149 -17.57 13.84 10.47
N MET A 150 -16.62 13.06 11.02
CA MET A 150 -15.81 12.12 10.25
C MET A 150 -15.81 10.76 10.95
N ILE A 151 -16.26 9.73 10.24
CA ILE A 151 -16.38 8.35 10.74
C ILE A 151 -15.58 7.44 9.82
N SER A 152 -14.81 6.50 10.38
CA SER A 152 -14.07 5.51 9.58
C SER A 152 -14.66 4.12 9.80
N ILE A 153 -14.94 3.38 8.72
CA ILE A 153 -15.34 1.97 8.77
C ILE A 153 -14.30 1.13 8.05
N GLN A 154 -13.69 0.17 8.75
CA GLN A 154 -12.49 -0.52 8.29
C GLN A 154 -12.61 -2.02 8.56
N GLY A 155 -12.25 -2.85 7.59
CA GLY A 155 -12.27 -4.31 7.73
C GLY A 155 -12.97 -5.03 6.57
N PRO A 156 -12.83 -6.37 6.51
CA PRO A 156 -13.36 -7.21 5.43
C PRO A 156 -14.86 -7.03 5.17
N MET A 157 -15.66 -6.67 6.18
CA MET A 157 -17.11 -6.48 6.07
C MET A 157 -17.54 -5.02 5.88
N ALA A 158 -16.59 -4.08 5.82
CA ALA A 158 -16.91 -2.66 5.71
C ALA A 158 -17.73 -2.32 4.46
N ARG A 159 -17.40 -2.94 3.31
CA ARG A 159 -18.14 -2.78 2.06
C ARG A 159 -19.60 -3.23 2.20
N SER A 160 -19.82 -4.47 2.62
CA SER A 160 -21.17 -5.04 2.70
C SER A 160 -22.05 -4.30 3.69
N ILE A 161 -21.46 -3.82 4.79
CA ILE A 161 -22.19 -3.00 5.79
C ILE A 161 -22.61 -1.66 5.19
N LEU A 162 -21.71 -0.98 4.48
CA LEU A 162 -22.04 0.28 3.82
C LEU A 162 -23.11 0.07 2.75
N GLU A 163 -22.95 -0.92 1.88
CA GLU A 163 -23.95 -1.27 0.86
C GLU A 163 -25.34 -1.52 1.46
N GLY A 164 -25.40 -2.12 2.67
CA GLY A 164 -26.65 -2.37 3.39
C GLY A 164 -27.39 -1.11 3.86
N VAL A 165 -26.74 0.06 3.91
CA VAL A 165 -27.37 1.34 4.31
C VAL A 165 -27.49 2.34 3.16
N LEU A 166 -27.01 2.00 1.96
CA LEU A 166 -27.08 2.89 0.80
C LEU A 166 -28.50 2.99 0.23
N GLU A 167 -28.97 4.22 0.02
CA GLU A 167 -30.20 4.48 -0.73
C GLU A 167 -29.92 4.79 -2.20
N LYS A 168 -28.88 5.59 -2.48
CA LYS A 168 -28.46 6.01 -3.82
C LYS A 168 -26.95 6.26 -3.88
N GLY A 169 -26.38 6.12 -5.07
CA GLY A 169 -24.96 6.28 -5.33
C GLY A 169 -24.21 4.96 -5.26
N GLU A 170 -22.90 5.00 -5.53
CA GLU A 170 -22.02 3.83 -5.54
C GLU A 170 -20.80 4.10 -4.67
N LEU A 171 -20.26 3.05 -4.04
CA LEU A 171 -19.04 3.17 -3.26
C LEU A 171 -17.83 3.46 -4.18
N PRO A 172 -16.81 4.20 -3.68
CA PRO A 172 -15.70 4.64 -4.50
C PRO A 172 -14.68 3.51 -4.68
N GLU A 173 -14.99 2.55 -5.55
CA GLU A 173 -14.21 1.33 -5.80
C GLU A 173 -13.89 1.14 -7.29
N PRO A 174 -12.89 0.31 -7.67
CA PRO A 174 -11.98 -0.50 -6.84
C PRO A 174 -10.72 0.23 -6.35
N PHE A 175 -10.52 1.48 -6.76
CA PHE A 175 -9.27 2.21 -6.53
C PHE A 175 -9.13 2.65 -5.07
N ARG A 176 -7.90 2.78 -4.58
CA ARG A 176 -7.65 3.44 -3.29
C ARG A 176 -7.69 4.94 -3.50
N ASN A 177 -8.08 5.69 -2.48
CA ASN A 177 -8.18 7.15 -2.51
C ASN A 177 -9.13 7.71 -3.57
N SER A 178 -10.05 6.91 -4.08
CA SER A 178 -11.24 7.38 -4.79
C SER A 178 -12.24 7.94 -3.78
N ALA A 179 -13.16 8.77 -4.28
CA ALA A 179 -14.24 9.32 -3.49
C ALA A 179 -15.53 9.37 -4.32
N SER A 180 -16.64 9.43 -3.59
CA SER A 180 -17.99 9.48 -4.15
C SER A 180 -18.90 10.17 -3.12
N THR A 181 -20.05 10.64 -3.57
CA THR A 181 -21.11 11.11 -2.66
C THR A 181 -22.30 10.19 -2.81
N VAL A 182 -22.79 9.68 -1.68
CA VAL A 182 -23.90 8.74 -1.60
C VAL A 182 -25.03 9.30 -0.75
N MET A 183 -26.22 8.70 -0.86
CA MET A 183 -27.36 8.99 0.00
C MET A 183 -27.56 7.86 1.00
N VAL A 184 -27.69 8.22 2.28
CA VAL A 184 -28.03 7.32 3.39
C VAL A 184 -29.12 7.99 4.20
N SER A 185 -30.23 7.31 4.47
CA SER A 185 -31.36 7.81 5.27
C SER A 185 -31.80 9.25 4.92
N GLY A 186 -31.88 9.56 3.62
CA GLY A 186 -32.32 10.87 3.12
C GLY A 186 -31.29 12.01 3.17
N TYR A 187 -30.06 11.78 3.65
CA TYR A 187 -28.98 12.78 3.65
C TYR A 187 -27.74 12.33 2.88
N GLN A 188 -26.93 13.32 2.45
CA GLN A 188 -25.69 13.08 1.73
C GLN A 188 -24.56 12.67 2.67
N VAL A 189 -23.79 11.67 2.25
CA VAL A 189 -22.54 11.25 2.89
C VAL A 189 -21.45 11.25 1.83
N MET A 190 -20.38 11.98 2.08
CA MET A 190 -19.18 11.91 1.24
C MET A 190 -18.34 10.73 1.71
N VAL A 191 -17.97 9.84 0.79
CA VAL A 191 -17.29 8.58 1.07
C VAL A 191 -15.96 8.58 0.34
N SER A 192 -14.89 8.24 1.04
CA SER A 192 -13.58 8.00 0.43
C SER A 192 -13.04 6.63 0.79
N ARG A 193 -12.38 5.96 -0.16
CA ARG A 193 -11.69 4.68 0.07
C ARG A 193 -10.30 4.91 0.65
N THR A 194 -10.29 5.44 1.86
CA THR A 194 -9.12 5.75 2.70
C THR A 194 -9.23 5.05 4.04
N GLY A 195 -8.14 5.04 4.80
CA GLY A 195 -8.11 4.39 6.09
C GLY A 195 -6.74 4.36 6.74
N TYR A 196 -6.74 4.10 8.05
CA TYR A 196 -5.56 4.16 8.91
C TYR A 196 -5.30 2.83 9.65
N THR A 197 -5.73 1.71 9.07
CA THR A 197 -5.71 0.38 9.72
C THR A 197 -4.88 -0.66 9.00
N GLY A 198 -4.52 -0.41 7.73
CA GLY A 198 -3.92 -1.41 6.84
C GLY A 198 -4.88 -2.47 6.30
N GLU A 199 -6.18 -2.39 6.64
CA GLU A 199 -7.20 -3.25 6.03
C GLU A 199 -7.27 -3.02 4.51
N PRO A 200 -7.48 -4.07 3.71
CA PRO A 200 -7.62 -3.93 2.27
C PRO A 200 -8.94 -3.27 1.86
N ILE A 201 -9.96 -3.38 2.72
CA ILE A 201 -11.31 -2.82 2.52
C ILE A 201 -11.59 -1.88 3.70
N GLY A 202 -11.93 -0.65 3.39
CA GLY A 202 -12.20 0.39 4.38
C GLY A 202 -12.53 1.71 3.72
N PHE A 203 -13.29 2.53 4.43
CA PHE A 203 -13.78 3.82 3.97
C PHE A 203 -13.78 4.84 5.11
N GLU A 204 -13.68 6.10 4.73
CA GLU A 204 -13.93 7.25 5.61
C GLU A 204 -15.14 8.02 5.08
N LEU A 205 -16.02 8.37 6.00
CA LEU A 205 -17.33 8.94 5.78
C LEU A 205 -17.35 10.33 6.39
N PHE A 206 -17.80 11.31 5.62
CA PHE A 206 -17.96 12.69 6.05
C PHE A 206 -19.43 13.07 5.94
N VAL A 207 -19.99 13.54 7.05
CA VAL A 207 -21.42 13.84 7.17
C VAL A 207 -21.61 15.07 8.06
N GLN A 208 -22.67 15.84 7.82
CA GLN A 208 -23.04 16.96 8.69
C GLN A 208 -23.21 16.49 10.14
N GLU A 209 -22.71 17.27 11.11
CA GLU A 209 -22.67 16.93 12.54
C GLU A 209 -23.99 16.37 13.09
N LYS A 210 -25.12 16.97 12.67
CA LYS A 210 -26.47 16.62 13.11
C LYS A 210 -26.92 15.21 12.70
N ASN A 211 -26.33 14.65 11.64
CA ASN A 211 -26.66 13.33 11.12
C ASN A 211 -25.65 12.26 11.57
N ALA A 212 -24.58 12.64 12.27
CA ALA A 212 -23.50 11.72 12.64
C ALA A 212 -23.99 10.58 13.54
N ALA A 213 -24.81 10.91 14.54
CA ALA A 213 -25.36 9.93 15.49
C ALA A 213 -26.29 8.91 14.82
N ASP A 214 -27.09 9.35 13.85
CA ASP A 214 -27.98 8.48 13.06
C ASP A 214 -27.16 7.53 12.16
N LEU A 215 -26.19 8.08 11.41
CA LEU A 215 -25.28 7.29 10.59
C LEU A 215 -24.52 6.25 11.41
N TRP A 216 -24.03 6.63 12.60
CA TRP A 216 -23.34 5.72 13.50
C TRP A 216 -24.23 4.55 13.93
N ASP A 217 -25.46 4.83 14.39
CA ASP A 217 -26.40 3.80 14.83
C ASP A 217 -26.78 2.86 13.68
N LEU A 218 -26.98 3.38 12.46
CA LEU A 218 -27.27 2.58 11.27
C LEU A 218 -26.14 1.58 10.98
N LEU A 219 -24.89 2.04 10.99
CA LEU A 219 -23.73 1.20 10.71
C LEU A 219 -23.52 0.15 11.81
N VAL A 220 -23.72 0.51 13.07
CA VAL A 220 -23.69 -0.44 14.20
C VAL A 220 -24.82 -1.47 14.08
N GLY A 221 -26.02 -1.04 13.69
CA GLY A 221 -27.17 -1.92 13.45
C GLY A 221 -26.94 -2.95 12.34
N GLN A 222 -26.12 -2.61 11.34
CA GLN A 222 -25.68 -3.53 10.28
C GLN A 222 -24.48 -4.42 10.68
N GLY A 223 -23.97 -4.27 11.91
CA GLY A 223 -22.93 -5.14 12.45
C GLY A 223 -21.53 -4.54 12.50
N ALA A 224 -21.35 -3.24 12.22
CA ALA A 224 -20.10 -2.56 12.49
C ALA A 224 -19.86 -2.48 14.01
N ARG A 225 -18.60 -2.62 14.43
CA ARG A 225 -18.24 -2.64 15.86
C ARG A 225 -17.53 -1.35 16.25
N PRO A 226 -18.01 -0.60 17.26
CA PRO A 226 -17.30 0.57 17.78
C PRO A 226 -15.87 0.25 18.23
N ILE A 227 -14.90 1.03 17.76
CA ILE A 227 -13.47 0.88 18.05
C ILE A 227 -12.88 2.17 18.62
N GLY A 228 -12.13 2.06 19.72
CA GLY A 228 -11.47 3.18 20.39
C GLY A 228 -10.05 3.47 19.89
N LEU A 229 -9.46 4.53 20.44
CA LEU A 229 -8.13 5.03 20.09
C LEU A 229 -7.02 4.00 20.37
N GLY A 230 -7.14 3.18 21.42
CA GLY A 230 -6.13 2.18 21.75
C GLY A 230 -6.00 1.12 20.65
N ALA A 231 -7.13 0.64 20.13
CA ALA A 231 -7.14 -0.30 19.01
C ALA A 231 -6.70 0.39 17.71
N ARG A 232 -7.09 1.65 17.46
CA ARG A 232 -6.59 2.45 16.32
C ARG A 232 -5.06 2.51 16.29
N ASP A 233 -4.41 2.77 17.43
CA ASP A 233 -2.94 2.79 17.52
C ASP A 233 -2.31 1.42 17.27
N THR A 234 -2.89 0.33 17.76
CA THR A 234 -2.37 -1.02 17.46
C THR A 234 -2.52 -1.38 15.97
N LEU A 235 -3.64 -1.02 15.32
CA LEU A 235 -3.92 -1.32 13.92
C LEU A 235 -2.98 -0.56 12.97
N ARG A 236 -2.80 0.75 13.21
CA ARG A 236 -1.90 1.60 12.40
C ARG A 236 -0.45 1.16 12.54
N LEU A 237 -0.03 0.80 13.76
CA LEU A 237 1.32 0.35 14.05
C LEU A 237 1.62 -0.98 13.35
N GLU A 238 0.66 -1.90 13.36
CA GLU A 238 0.76 -3.16 12.62
C GLU A 238 0.86 -2.92 11.11
N ALA A 239 0.16 -1.91 10.59
CA ALA A 239 0.24 -1.51 9.19
C ALA A 239 1.49 -0.67 8.86
N ALA A 240 2.35 -0.39 9.86
CA ALA A 240 3.51 0.49 9.76
C ALA A 240 3.16 1.91 9.25
N LEU A 241 2.00 2.43 9.65
CA LEU A 241 1.56 3.79 9.33
C LEU A 241 2.10 4.80 10.38
N PRO A 242 2.56 5.98 9.94
CA PRO A 242 3.17 6.98 10.82
C PRO A 242 2.13 7.61 11.73
N LEU A 243 2.56 8.05 12.91
CA LEU A 243 1.82 9.00 13.74
C LEU A 243 2.67 10.25 13.95
N TYR A 244 2.12 11.44 13.69
CA TYR A 244 2.82 12.69 13.97
C TYR A 244 3.25 12.78 15.44
N GLY A 245 4.46 13.26 15.70
CA GLY A 245 5.08 13.27 17.03
C GLY A 245 5.84 11.97 17.35
N HIS A 246 5.77 10.96 16.49
CA HIS A 246 6.50 9.70 16.61
C HIS A 246 7.41 9.44 15.41
N GLU A 247 6.83 9.23 14.23
CA GLU A 247 7.56 8.95 12.99
C GLU A 247 7.84 10.22 12.16
N LEU A 248 7.18 11.32 12.51
CA LEU A 248 7.31 12.65 11.91
C LEU A 248 7.41 13.69 13.04
N GLY A 249 8.04 14.83 12.76
CA GLY A 249 8.32 15.86 13.75
C GLY A 249 9.77 15.79 14.22
N LYS A 250 10.00 15.68 15.53
CA LYS A 250 11.35 15.63 16.12
C LYS A 250 11.68 14.24 16.65
N ASP A 251 12.94 13.84 16.50
CA ASP A 251 13.48 12.61 17.08
C ASP A 251 13.76 12.79 18.59
N PRO A 252 14.12 11.71 19.33
CA PRO A 252 14.44 11.81 20.76
C PRO A 252 15.65 12.70 21.09
N GLU A 253 16.48 13.04 20.10
CA GLU A 253 17.62 13.96 20.24
C GLU A 253 17.21 15.42 20.00
N GLY A 254 15.94 15.68 19.64
CA GLY A 254 15.39 17.00 19.36
C GLY A 254 15.64 17.47 17.93
N ASN A 255 16.25 16.64 17.07
CA ASN A 255 16.49 16.95 15.67
C ASN A 255 15.21 16.73 14.86
N GLU A 256 15.01 17.54 13.83
CA GLU A 256 13.90 17.33 12.90
C GLU A 256 14.11 16.05 12.08
N ILE A 257 13.09 15.20 12.03
CA ILE A 257 13.09 13.98 11.22
C ILE A 257 12.85 14.38 9.75
N PRO A 258 13.77 14.05 8.82
CA PRO A 258 13.57 14.32 7.40
C PRO A 258 12.31 13.60 6.88
N ILE A 259 11.48 14.28 6.07
CA ILE A 259 10.23 13.69 5.55
C ILE A 259 10.48 12.33 4.89
N LEU A 260 11.52 12.22 4.07
CA LEU A 260 11.81 11.00 3.31
C LEU A 260 12.50 9.90 4.13
N ALA A 261 12.74 10.12 5.43
CA ALA A 261 13.03 9.04 6.37
C ALA A 261 11.82 8.12 6.55
N LEU A 262 10.61 8.60 6.29
CA LEU A 262 9.39 7.79 6.28
C LEU A 262 9.20 7.20 4.86
N PRO A 263 9.26 5.85 4.67
CA PRO A 263 9.07 5.25 3.36
C PRO A 263 7.74 5.64 2.67
N GLN A 264 6.66 5.78 3.45
CA GLN A 264 5.32 6.11 2.96
C GLN A 264 5.24 7.55 2.41
N ALA A 265 6.07 8.48 2.92
CA ALA A 265 6.11 9.86 2.44
C ALA A 265 6.54 9.96 0.96
N ARG A 266 7.17 8.93 0.40
CA ARG A 266 7.51 8.87 -1.04
C ARG A 266 6.28 8.95 -1.95
N LEU A 267 5.11 8.52 -1.47
CA LEU A 267 3.84 8.68 -2.19
C LEU A 267 3.20 10.06 -1.96
N ALA A 268 3.61 10.74 -0.88
CA ALA A 268 3.11 12.05 -0.42
C ALA A 268 3.88 13.24 -0.99
N VAL A 269 5.02 13.00 -1.64
CA VAL A 269 5.85 14.03 -2.27
C VAL A 269 5.77 13.84 -3.78
N SER A 270 5.61 14.93 -4.53
CA SER A 270 5.70 14.92 -5.99
C SER A 270 6.77 15.90 -6.43
N PHE A 271 7.57 15.49 -7.42
CA PHE A 271 8.52 16.34 -8.12
C PHE A 271 8.15 16.49 -9.60
N SER A 272 6.89 16.18 -9.98
CA SER A 272 6.43 16.35 -11.35
C SER A 272 6.53 17.81 -11.79
N GLU A 273 6.66 18.05 -13.09
CA GLU A 273 6.69 19.43 -13.62
C GLU A 273 5.42 20.20 -13.25
N ALA A 274 4.24 19.54 -13.31
CA ALA A 274 2.97 20.15 -12.96
C ALA A 274 2.84 20.48 -11.47
N LYS A 275 3.63 19.84 -10.58
CA LYS A 275 3.71 20.20 -9.15
C LYS A 275 4.22 21.61 -8.95
N GLY A 276 5.18 22.05 -9.77
CA GLY A 276 5.85 23.33 -9.61
C GLY A 276 6.71 23.40 -8.33
N ASP A 277 6.93 24.62 -7.84
CA ASP A 277 7.67 24.89 -6.60
C ASP A 277 6.76 24.85 -5.37
N PHE A 278 7.33 24.45 -4.24
CA PHE A 278 6.64 24.34 -2.96
C PHE A 278 7.62 24.50 -1.80
N ILE A 279 7.08 24.76 -0.61
CA ILE A 279 7.87 24.98 0.60
C ILE A 279 8.73 23.75 0.90
N GLY A 280 10.01 23.96 1.23
CA GLY A 280 10.95 22.88 1.56
C GLY A 280 11.40 22.02 0.38
N LYS A 281 10.96 22.28 -0.86
CA LYS A 281 11.35 21.50 -2.05
C LYS A 281 12.87 21.34 -2.19
N ASP A 282 13.63 22.41 -1.97
CA ASP A 282 15.09 22.41 -2.10
C ASP A 282 15.80 21.58 -1.01
N ALA A 283 15.18 21.42 0.16
CA ALA A 283 15.70 20.58 1.23
C ALA A 283 15.25 19.10 1.09
N ILE A 284 14.05 18.85 0.55
CA ILE A 284 13.51 17.50 0.37
C ILE A 284 14.11 16.82 -0.86
N LYS A 285 14.41 17.56 -1.93
CA LYS A 285 15.00 17.00 -3.17
C LYS A 285 16.34 16.28 -2.94
N PRO A 286 17.29 16.79 -2.15
CA PRO A 286 18.48 16.05 -1.74
C PRO A 286 18.18 14.74 -1.00
N GLN A 287 17.19 14.72 -0.10
CA GLN A 287 16.78 13.50 0.60
C GLN A 287 16.27 12.43 -0.39
N TRP A 288 15.55 12.85 -1.43
CA TRP A 288 15.07 11.97 -2.50
C TRP A 288 16.23 11.38 -3.32
N LEU A 289 17.19 12.22 -3.71
CA LEU A 289 18.38 11.80 -4.44
C LEU A 289 19.22 10.80 -3.61
N ALA A 290 19.36 11.03 -2.31
CA ALA A 290 20.06 10.10 -1.42
C ALA A 290 19.42 8.71 -1.43
N LEU A 291 18.09 8.63 -1.34
CA LEU A 291 17.36 7.35 -1.44
C LEU A 291 17.60 6.63 -2.78
N GLN A 292 17.60 7.37 -3.89
CA GLN A 292 17.85 6.81 -5.23
C GLN A 292 19.28 6.27 -5.38
N GLN A 293 20.28 6.92 -4.78
CA GLN A 293 21.67 6.44 -4.80
C GLN A 293 21.86 5.21 -3.93
N MET A 294 21.29 5.21 -2.72
CA MET A 294 21.34 4.06 -1.81
C MET A 294 20.69 2.82 -2.42
N ALA A 295 19.64 3.00 -3.23
CA ALA A 295 19.03 1.94 -4.03
C ALA A 295 20.01 1.23 -4.97
N ARG A 296 21.07 1.92 -5.39
CA ARG A 296 22.13 1.43 -6.28
C ARG A 296 23.37 0.98 -5.49
N GLY A 297 23.31 0.97 -4.16
CA GLY A 297 24.41 0.61 -3.27
C GLY A 297 25.39 1.76 -3.00
N ASP A 298 25.07 2.99 -3.41
CA ASP A 298 25.88 4.16 -3.14
C ASP A 298 25.34 4.92 -1.92
N TYR A 299 26.13 4.91 -0.84
CA TYR A 299 25.80 5.54 0.44
C TYR A 299 26.55 6.88 0.65
N SER A 300 27.14 7.45 -0.40
CA SER A 300 27.91 8.71 -0.31
C SER A 300 27.09 9.89 0.21
N LEU A 301 25.78 9.93 -0.06
CA LEU A 301 24.85 10.95 0.43
C LEU A 301 24.12 10.58 1.73
N ARG A 302 24.60 9.59 2.50
CA ARG A 302 23.97 9.22 3.79
C ARG A 302 23.91 10.35 4.81
N GLY A 303 24.79 11.35 4.72
CA GLY A 303 24.72 12.54 5.58
C GLY A 303 23.43 13.35 5.42
N THR A 304 22.80 13.29 4.23
CA THR A 304 21.53 13.98 3.93
C THR A 304 20.31 13.22 4.47
N LEU A 305 20.41 11.89 4.58
CA LEU A 305 19.36 11.04 5.12
C LEU A 305 20.01 9.92 5.96
N PRO A 306 20.40 10.22 7.21
CA PRO A 306 21.25 9.31 8.00
C PRO A 306 20.49 8.09 8.50
N ARG A 307 19.18 8.23 8.73
CA ARG A 307 18.32 7.22 9.32
C ARG A 307 17.00 7.13 8.56
N GLN A 308 16.31 6.01 8.71
CA GLN A 308 15.01 5.72 8.10
C GLN A 308 14.08 5.02 9.11
N ILE A 309 12.77 5.26 9.00
CA ILE A 309 11.76 4.52 9.75
C ILE A 309 11.62 3.11 9.17
N ARG A 310 11.75 2.10 10.02
CA ARG A 310 11.67 0.67 9.69
C ARG A 310 10.76 -0.08 10.66
N PRO A 311 9.98 -1.06 10.20
CA PRO A 311 9.30 -1.99 11.09
C PRO A 311 10.30 -2.86 11.85
N LEU A 312 10.11 -3.00 13.16
CA LEU A 312 10.95 -3.77 14.06
C LEU A 312 10.08 -4.75 14.87
N ALA A 313 10.43 -6.03 14.84
CA ALA A 313 9.77 -7.06 15.64
C ALA A 313 10.67 -7.42 16.83
N VAL A 314 10.12 -7.40 18.05
CA VAL A 314 10.88 -7.84 19.24
C VAL A 314 10.76 -9.35 19.34
N VAL A 315 11.88 -10.06 19.26
CA VAL A 315 11.91 -11.54 19.28
C VAL A 315 12.09 -12.06 20.70
N GLY A 316 12.75 -11.29 21.56
CA GLY A 316 12.89 -11.57 22.99
C GLY A 316 11.66 -11.17 23.81
N LYS A 317 11.77 -11.32 25.14
CA LYS A 317 10.71 -10.92 26.08
C LYS A 317 10.79 -9.42 26.35
N GLY A 318 9.72 -8.69 26.06
CA GLY A 318 9.60 -7.27 26.37
C GLY A 318 8.70 -6.53 25.41
N VAL A 319 8.43 -5.26 25.72
CA VAL A 319 7.70 -4.34 24.84
C VAL A 319 8.55 -3.09 24.66
N ALA A 320 8.93 -2.82 23.43
CA ALA A 320 9.63 -1.59 23.08
C ALA A 320 8.67 -0.40 23.19
N ARG A 321 9.18 0.75 23.64
CA ARG A 321 8.43 2.01 23.74
C ARG A 321 9.24 3.13 23.07
N GLN A 322 8.57 4.22 22.74
CA GLN A 322 9.21 5.39 22.16
C GLN A 322 10.44 5.82 22.99
N GLY A 323 11.53 6.16 22.29
CA GLY A 323 12.80 6.57 22.89
C GLY A 323 13.71 5.42 23.30
N ALA A 324 13.26 4.16 23.26
CA ALA A 324 14.14 3.02 23.50
C ALA A 324 15.26 2.96 22.44
N LYS A 325 16.51 2.83 22.88
CA LYS A 325 17.69 2.79 22.01
C LYS A 325 17.78 1.46 21.27
N VAL A 326 18.21 1.52 20.02
CA VAL A 326 18.44 0.39 19.14
C VAL A 326 19.94 0.25 18.89
N PHE A 327 20.44 -0.97 19.02
CA PHE A 327 21.85 -1.30 18.87
C PHE A 327 22.06 -2.37 17.80
N LYS A 328 23.16 -2.25 17.06
CA LYS A 328 23.68 -3.28 16.17
C LYS A 328 25.14 -3.54 16.52
N ASP A 329 25.45 -4.78 16.88
CA ASP A 329 26.80 -5.24 17.23
C ASP A 329 27.48 -4.32 18.28
N GLY A 330 26.71 -3.91 19.30
CA GLY A 330 27.16 -3.01 20.38
C GLY A 330 27.16 -1.50 20.03
N LYS A 331 26.99 -1.13 18.76
CA LYS A 331 26.90 0.27 18.33
C LYS A 331 25.45 0.76 18.39
N HIS A 332 25.23 1.95 18.94
CA HIS A 332 23.93 2.62 18.88
C HIS A 332 23.63 3.06 17.43
N VAL A 333 22.47 2.62 16.91
CA VAL A 333 22.05 2.85 15.52
C VAL A 333 20.71 3.55 15.38
N GLY A 334 20.08 3.98 16.48
CA GLY A 334 18.84 4.75 16.43
C GLY A 334 17.85 4.43 17.55
N TYR A 335 16.59 4.75 17.32
CA TYR A 335 15.57 4.75 18.36
C TYR A 335 14.26 4.10 17.92
N VAL A 336 13.55 3.50 18.86
CA VAL A 336 12.14 3.14 18.68
C VAL A 336 11.30 4.41 18.69
N THR A 337 10.43 4.58 17.70
CA THR A 337 9.52 5.73 17.58
C THR A 337 8.12 5.40 18.09
N SER A 338 7.64 4.20 17.78
CA SER A 338 6.36 3.64 18.25
C SER A 338 6.55 2.17 18.61
N GLY A 339 5.89 1.68 19.66
CA GLY A 339 6.01 0.27 20.04
C GLY A 339 4.97 -0.18 21.06
N THR A 340 4.36 -1.35 20.81
CA THR A 340 3.35 -1.95 21.70
C THR A 340 3.13 -3.44 21.43
N MET A 341 2.23 -4.06 22.20
CA MET A 341 1.73 -5.41 21.93
C MET A 341 0.55 -5.32 20.95
N VAL A 342 0.67 -5.99 19.81
CA VAL A 342 -0.37 -6.03 18.78
C VAL A 342 -1.03 -7.41 18.74
N PRO A 343 -2.36 -7.51 18.85
CA PRO A 343 -3.09 -8.76 18.70
C PRO A 343 -2.99 -9.33 17.29
N ALA A 344 -3.13 -10.64 17.15
CA ALA A 344 -3.29 -11.29 15.86
C ALA A 344 -4.11 -12.58 16.03
N TRP A 345 -5.01 -12.83 15.08
CA TRP A 345 -5.63 -14.14 14.92
C TRP A 345 -4.59 -15.17 14.48
N SER A 346 -4.68 -16.40 14.96
CA SER A 346 -3.99 -17.52 14.31
C SER A 346 -4.77 -17.96 13.08
N PHE A 347 -4.01 -18.38 12.07
CA PHE A 347 -4.54 -18.90 10.83
C PHE A 347 -4.28 -20.41 10.75
N LYS A 348 -5.24 -21.15 10.18
CA LYS A 348 -5.10 -22.57 9.85
C LYS A 348 -4.93 -22.70 8.33
N GLY A 349 -4.06 -23.58 7.87
CA GLY A 349 -3.73 -23.75 6.45
C GLY A 349 -2.64 -22.77 6.00
N GLU A 350 -2.35 -22.76 4.70
CA GLU A 350 -1.27 -21.98 4.10
C GLU A 350 -1.78 -21.11 2.95
N GLY A 351 -1.06 -20.00 2.69
CA GLY A 351 -1.35 -19.11 1.57
C GLY A 351 -2.76 -18.50 1.59
N LEU A 352 -3.36 -18.38 0.41
CA LEU A 352 -4.68 -17.76 0.23
C LEU A 352 -5.82 -18.57 0.84
N ALA A 353 -5.67 -19.88 0.95
CA ALA A 353 -6.66 -20.79 1.54
C ALA A 353 -6.64 -20.79 3.08
N SER A 354 -5.75 -20.02 3.70
CA SER A 354 -5.67 -19.99 5.17
C SER A 354 -6.85 -19.23 5.78
N GLU A 355 -7.44 -19.86 6.80
CA GLU A 355 -8.65 -19.43 7.48
C GLU A 355 -8.33 -18.89 8.88
N ILE A 356 -9.04 -17.83 9.28
CA ILE A 356 -8.97 -17.27 10.63
C ILE A 356 -9.56 -18.28 11.62
N THR A 357 -8.82 -18.59 12.68
CA THR A 357 -9.29 -19.42 13.81
C THR A 357 -9.81 -18.55 14.95
N ASP A 358 -10.45 -19.15 15.96
CA ASP A 358 -10.88 -18.43 17.17
C ASP A 358 -9.75 -18.24 18.21
N ARG A 359 -8.53 -18.66 17.90
CA ARG A 359 -7.36 -18.45 18.76
C ARG A 359 -6.64 -17.18 18.32
N HIS A 360 -6.17 -16.40 19.29
CA HIS A 360 -5.38 -15.20 19.06
C HIS A 360 -4.13 -15.20 19.95
N PHE A 361 -3.17 -14.35 19.61
CA PHE A 361 -1.94 -14.15 20.36
C PHE A 361 -1.49 -12.68 20.25
N LEU A 362 -0.57 -12.28 21.11
CA LEU A 362 0.00 -10.93 21.12
C LEU A 362 1.43 -10.95 20.57
N ARG A 363 1.78 -9.93 19.79
CA ARG A 363 3.11 -9.76 19.21
C ARG A 363 3.70 -8.41 19.64
N PRO A 364 4.91 -8.37 20.22
CA PRO A 364 5.60 -7.11 20.46
C PRO A 364 6.20 -6.59 19.15
N VAL A 365 5.61 -5.51 18.62
CA VAL A 365 6.04 -4.87 17.38
C VAL A 365 6.30 -3.38 17.61
N ALA A 366 7.13 -2.81 16.75
CA ALA A 366 7.56 -1.43 16.81
C ALA A 366 7.84 -0.86 15.42
N LEU A 367 7.93 0.46 15.36
CA LEU A 367 8.65 1.21 14.33
C LEU A 367 9.91 1.80 14.96
N ALA A 368 10.99 1.82 14.20
CA ALA A 368 12.28 2.33 14.65
C ALA A 368 12.90 3.26 13.61
N TYR A 369 13.39 4.41 14.05
CA TYR A 369 14.21 5.33 13.29
C TYR A 369 15.68 4.93 13.43
N VAL A 370 16.19 4.18 12.46
CA VAL A 370 17.51 3.54 12.52
C VAL A 370 18.40 3.95 11.35
N ASP A 371 19.72 3.84 11.52
CA ASP A 371 20.73 4.11 10.50
C ASP A 371 20.31 3.48 9.16
N ILE A 372 20.40 4.25 8.07
CA ILE A 372 19.83 3.87 6.77
C ILE A 372 20.46 2.63 6.14
N GLU A 373 21.67 2.27 6.61
CA GLU A 373 22.41 1.07 6.23
C GLU A 373 21.82 -0.22 6.85
N ILE A 374 20.93 -0.09 7.84
CA ILE A 374 20.27 -1.23 8.45
C ILE A 374 19.20 -1.78 7.49
N GLU A 375 19.43 -3.01 7.02
CA GLU A 375 18.59 -3.69 6.05
C GLU A 375 17.51 -4.57 6.71
N ASP A 376 16.50 -4.91 5.92
CA ASP A 376 15.49 -5.87 6.35
C ASP A 376 16.13 -7.22 6.68
N GLN A 377 15.57 -7.91 7.67
CA GLN A 377 16.05 -9.19 8.22
C GLN A 377 17.37 -9.12 9.00
N GLN A 378 17.91 -7.93 9.27
CA GLN A 378 19.05 -7.79 10.17
C GLN A 378 18.64 -7.88 11.65
N GLU A 379 19.41 -8.64 12.44
CA GLU A 379 19.24 -8.72 13.89
C GLU A 379 19.83 -7.48 14.57
N VAL A 380 19.04 -6.89 15.46
CA VAL A 380 19.37 -5.73 16.30
C VAL A 380 18.95 -6.01 17.74
N GLU A 381 19.42 -5.19 18.68
CA GLU A 381 19.02 -5.25 20.09
C GLU A 381 18.31 -3.96 20.47
N VAL A 382 17.22 -4.06 21.22
CA VAL A 382 16.50 -2.89 21.76
C VAL A 382 16.69 -2.87 23.27
N GLU A 383 17.06 -1.70 23.80
CA GLU A 383 17.17 -1.49 25.23
C GLU A 383 15.77 -1.38 25.87
N ILE A 384 15.34 -2.42 26.57
CA ILE A 384 14.04 -2.48 27.24
C ILE A 384 14.29 -2.63 28.75
N ARG A 385 13.96 -1.59 29.53
CA ARG A 385 14.14 -1.56 30.99
C ARG A 385 15.57 -1.95 31.42
N GLY A 386 16.58 -1.40 30.74
CA GLY A 386 18.00 -1.64 31.01
C GLY A 386 18.54 -3.00 30.54
N LYS A 387 17.76 -3.78 29.78
CA LYS A 387 18.19 -5.04 29.19
C LYS A 387 18.20 -4.94 27.67
N MET A 388 19.24 -5.47 27.04
CA MET A 388 19.28 -5.64 25.59
C MET A 388 18.39 -6.82 25.18
N VAL A 389 17.36 -6.54 24.39
CA VAL A 389 16.39 -7.54 23.94
C VAL A 389 16.52 -7.75 22.44
N ALA A 390 16.81 -8.98 22.05
CA ALA A 390 16.94 -9.39 20.66
C ALA A 390 15.68 -9.04 19.85
N SER A 391 15.91 -8.40 18.72
CA SER A 391 14.90 -7.87 17.81
C SER A 391 15.33 -8.05 16.36
N LEU A 392 14.39 -7.92 15.43
CA LEU A 392 14.61 -8.12 14.01
C LEU A 392 14.00 -6.96 13.24
N ILE A 393 14.77 -6.33 12.36
CA ILE A 393 14.20 -5.42 11.37
C ILE A 393 13.42 -6.26 10.37
N VAL A 394 12.13 -5.96 10.20
CA VAL A 394 11.26 -6.72 9.31
C VAL A 394 10.72 -5.80 8.22
N PRO A 395 10.54 -6.31 7.00
CA PRO A 395 10.05 -5.49 5.90
C PRO A 395 8.58 -5.06 6.13
N PHE A 396 7.83 -5.84 6.90
CA PHE A 396 6.40 -5.61 7.17
C PHE A 396 5.93 -6.42 8.39
N HIS A 397 4.99 -5.84 9.16
CA HIS A 397 4.25 -6.52 10.22
C HIS A 397 2.89 -7.07 9.74
N LEU A 398 2.39 -6.52 8.63
CA LEU A 398 1.09 -6.82 8.01
C LEU A 398 1.20 -6.77 6.48
N ARG A 399 0.44 -7.62 5.79
CA ARG A 399 0.27 -7.63 4.33
C ARG A 399 -1.21 -7.62 3.98
N SER A 400 -1.60 -6.84 2.98
CA SER A 400 -3.02 -6.60 2.63
C SER A 400 -3.32 -6.90 1.15
N GLU A 401 -2.41 -7.57 0.44
CA GLU A 401 -2.51 -7.82 -1.00
C GLU A 401 -3.47 -8.96 -1.35
N ALA A 402 -3.95 -9.70 -0.35
CA ALA A 402 -4.88 -10.82 -0.48
C ALA A 402 -6.23 -10.49 0.20
N PRO A 403 -7.04 -9.57 -0.37
CA PRO A 403 -8.36 -9.26 0.18
C PRO A 403 -9.23 -10.53 0.28
N PRO A 404 -10.20 -10.58 1.20
CA PRO A 404 -10.68 -9.45 2.00
C PRO A 404 -9.93 -9.23 3.33
N TYR A 405 -9.02 -10.12 3.71
CA TYR A 405 -8.36 -10.08 5.02
C TYR A 405 -6.95 -9.50 4.97
N ALA A 406 -6.61 -8.63 5.91
CA ALA A 406 -5.23 -8.31 6.21
C ALA A 406 -4.55 -9.48 6.94
N ARG A 407 -3.30 -9.79 6.58
CA ARG A 407 -2.56 -10.96 7.06
C ARG A 407 -1.34 -10.55 7.88
N PRO A 408 -1.27 -10.88 9.18
CA PRO A 408 -0.11 -10.57 10.01
C PRO A 408 1.10 -11.36 9.54
N VAL A 409 2.26 -10.70 9.49
CA VAL A 409 3.53 -11.36 9.20
C VAL A 409 4.24 -11.63 10.52
N ILE A 410 4.52 -12.91 10.75
CA ILE A 410 5.13 -13.38 11.99
C ILE A 410 6.63 -13.43 11.79
N ALA A 411 7.34 -12.56 12.50
CA ALA A 411 8.79 -12.57 12.53
C ALA A 411 9.27 -13.88 13.19
N ALA A 412 9.71 -14.82 12.35
CA ALA A 412 10.43 -16.00 12.80
C ALA A 412 11.90 -15.83 12.42
N LYS A 413 12.82 -16.22 13.30
CA LYS A 413 14.23 -16.38 12.89
C LYS A 413 14.26 -17.35 11.72
N LYS A 414 14.59 -16.88 10.52
CA LYS A 414 14.89 -17.78 9.42
C LYS A 414 16.01 -18.70 9.92
N LYS A 415 15.76 -20.02 9.96
CA LYS A 415 16.86 -20.97 10.02
C LYS A 415 17.76 -20.61 8.85
N ARG A 416 19.00 -20.21 9.15
CA ARG A 416 20.02 -19.84 8.19
C ARG A 416 20.07 -20.98 7.16
N ARG A 417 19.45 -20.80 5.99
CA ARG A 417 19.61 -21.76 4.89
C ARG A 417 21.10 -21.75 4.66
N ALA A 418 21.75 -22.91 4.83
CA ALA A 418 23.17 -23.06 4.56
C ALA A 418 23.45 -22.35 3.24
N THR A 419 24.45 -21.48 3.22
CA THR A 419 24.99 -20.87 2.00
C THR A 419 25.59 -22.00 1.18
N THR A 420 24.74 -22.78 0.51
CA THR A 420 25.18 -23.73 -0.49
C THR A 420 25.77 -22.91 -1.62
N HIS A 421 27.00 -23.21 -2.00
CA HIS A 421 27.79 -22.49 -3.00
C HIS A 421 26.95 -22.00 -4.19
N ALA A 422 26.46 -20.76 -4.08
CA ALA A 422 25.65 -20.13 -5.10
C ALA A 422 26.39 -20.04 -6.45
N PRO A 423 27.71 -19.78 -6.51
CA PRO A 423 28.45 -19.76 -7.78
C PRO A 423 28.43 -21.12 -8.49
N THR A 424 28.63 -22.21 -7.74
CA THR A 424 28.67 -23.58 -8.31
C THR A 424 27.28 -24.04 -8.75
N LYS A 425 26.23 -23.65 -8.01
CA LYS A 425 24.85 -23.92 -8.40
C LYS A 425 24.43 -23.13 -9.63
N VAL A 426 24.83 -21.85 -9.74
CA VAL A 426 24.56 -21.02 -10.93
C VAL A 426 25.30 -21.55 -12.15
N ALA A 427 26.58 -21.90 -12.02
CA ALA A 427 27.36 -22.49 -13.11
C ALA A 427 26.76 -23.81 -13.59
N LYS A 428 26.36 -24.68 -12.64
CA LYS A 428 25.67 -25.93 -12.98
C LYS A 428 24.31 -25.68 -13.63
N LEU A 429 23.50 -24.75 -13.11
CA LEU A 429 22.20 -24.42 -13.72
C LEU A 429 22.36 -23.88 -15.14
N LEU A 430 23.39 -23.07 -15.37
CA LEU A 430 23.72 -22.55 -16.70
C LEU A 430 24.14 -23.69 -17.64
N GLN A 431 24.98 -24.60 -17.17
CA GLN A 431 25.40 -25.77 -17.93
C GLN A 431 24.20 -26.68 -18.26
N ASP A 432 23.38 -27.03 -17.26
CA ASP A 432 22.17 -27.83 -17.42
C ASP A 432 21.17 -27.15 -18.38
N ALA A 433 21.05 -25.81 -18.34
CA ALA A 433 20.21 -25.04 -19.25
C ALA A 433 20.74 -25.02 -20.69
N ILE A 434 22.07 -24.91 -20.87
CA ILE A 434 22.73 -24.99 -22.18
C ILE A 434 22.53 -26.40 -22.76
N GLU A 435 22.77 -27.45 -21.97
CA GLU A 435 22.60 -28.83 -22.38
C GLU A 435 21.15 -29.15 -22.74
N ASN A 436 20.19 -28.71 -21.92
CA ASN A 436 18.77 -28.82 -22.23
C ASN A 436 18.39 -28.05 -23.51
N THR A 437 18.96 -26.86 -23.73
CA THR A 437 18.73 -26.09 -24.97
C THR A 437 19.27 -26.82 -26.20
N ILE A 438 20.48 -27.38 -26.10
CA ILE A 438 21.09 -28.18 -27.19
C ILE A 438 20.28 -29.44 -27.46
N TRP A 439 19.90 -30.17 -26.42
CA TRP A 439 19.06 -31.36 -26.52
C TRP A 439 17.70 -31.05 -27.16
N ARG A 440 17.03 -29.97 -26.73
CA ARG A 440 15.78 -29.50 -27.34
C ARG A 440 15.94 -29.15 -28.82
N GLN A 441 17.07 -28.58 -29.20
CA GLN A 441 17.35 -28.18 -30.58
C GLN A 441 17.73 -29.36 -31.48
N LYS A 442 18.36 -30.42 -30.96
CA LYS A 442 18.99 -31.44 -31.81
C LYS A 442 18.38 -32.82 -31.67
N GLU A 443 17.84 -33.14 -30.49
CA GLU A 443 17.53 -34.53 -30.10
C GLU A 443 16.06 -34.71 -29.69
N CYS A 444 15.32 -33.62 -29.45
CA CYS A 444 13.91 -33.65 -29.06
C CYS A 444 12.97 -33.19 -30.19
N ILE A 445 11.81 -33.85 -30.31
CA ILE A 445 10.67 -33.36 -31.09
C ILE A 445 9.81 -32.49 -30.16
N ASN A 446 10.15 -31.20 -30.09
CA ASN A 446 9.50 -30.24 -29.20
C ASN A 446 8.39 -29.46 -29.93
N LEU A 447 7.13 -29.76 -29.62
CA LEU A 447 5.95 -29.25 -30.35
C LEU A 447 5.36 -27.95 -29.76
N ILE A 448 6.07 -27.28 -28.85
CA ILE A 448 5.59 -26.04 -28.21
C ILE A 448 5.94 -24.82 -29.08
N PRO A 449 4.95 -24.07 -29.63
CA PRO A 449 5.18 -23.01 -30.61
C PRO A 449 5.88 -21.75 -30.09
N SER A 450 6.04 -21.59 -28.77
CA SER A 450 6.53 -20.35 -28.15
C SER A 450 8.04 -20.31 -27.90
N GLU A 451 8.83 -21.30 -28.33
CA GLU A 451 10.28 -21.31 -28.16
C GLU A 451 11.02 -20.79 -29.41
N MET A 452 12.02 -19.93 -29.19
CA MET A 452 12.77 -19.20 -30.23
C MET A 452 13.68 -20.10 -31.09
N THR A 453 13.70 -21.43 -30.91
CA THR A 453 14.61 -22.33 -31.63
C THR A 453 14.00 -23.72 -31.91
N PRO A 454 13.18 -23.86 -32.97
CA PRO A 454 12.62 -25.15 -33.36
C PRO A 454 13.71 -26.09 -33.89
N SER A 455 13.66 -27.36 -33.45
CA SER A 455 14.60 -28.40 -33.90
C SER A 455 14.43 -28.72 -35.40
N PRO A 456 15.46 -29.25 -36.09
CA PRO A 456 15.37 -29.62 -37.50
C PRO A 456 14.18 -30.55 -37.81
N MET A 457 13.87 -31.47 -36.89
CA MET A 457 12.74 -32.40 -37.04
C MET A 457 11.38 -31.71 -36.89
N VAL A 458 11.27 -30.74 -35.96
CA VAL A 458 10.08 -29.88 -35.84
C VAL A 458 9.92 -29.04 -37.10
N ARG A 459 10.98 -28.42 -37.62
CA ARG A 459 10.93 -27.67 -38.89
C ARG A 459 10.48 -28.54 -40.07
N LEU A 460 10.96 -29.78 -40.15
CA LEU A 460 10.51 -30.76 -41.15
C LEU A 460 9.02 -31.10 -40.98
N LEU A 461 8.57 -31.39 -39.76
CA LEU A 461 7.17 -31.70 -39.45
C LEU A 461 6.23 -30.52 -39.70
N THR A 462 6.64 -29.29 -39.40
CA THR A 462 5.86 -28.07 -39.69
C THR A 462 5.77 -27.80 -41.20
N THR A 463 6.82 -28.13 -41.95
CA THR A 463 6.82 -28.00 -43.43
C THR A 463 5.99 -29.08 -44.11
N MET A 464 5.86 -30.27 -43.51
CA MET A 464 5.16 -31.41 -44.12
C MET A 464 3.66 -31.47 -43.81
N ASP A 465 3.14 -30.64 -42.90
CA ASP A 465 1.77 -30.66 -42.33
C ASP A 465 1.02 -32.01 -42.42
N PRO A 466 1.51 -33.07 -41.75
CA PRO A 466 0.90 -34.39 -41.86
C PRO A 466 -0.40 -34.55 -41.05
N ALA A 467 -0.92 -33.48 -40.43
CA ALA A 467 -2.05 -33.56 -39.50
C ALA A 467 -3.13 -32.49 -39.69
N PHE A 468 -3.06 -31.65 -40.73
CA PHE A 468 -4.03 -30.56 -40.97
C PHE A 468 -4.34 -29.77 -39.69
N ARG A 469 -3.29 -29.37 -38.96
CA ARG A 469 -3.45 -28.69 -37.65
C ARG A 469 -3.88 -27.23 -37.75
N TYR A 470 -4.13 -26.74 -38.95
CA TYR A 470 -4.72 -25.43 -39.17
C TYR A 470 -5.92 -25.54 -40.09
N ALA A 471 -7.01 -24.93 -39.62
CA ALA A 471 -8.16 -24.48 -40.39
C ALA A 471 -9.23 -25.51 -40.73
N GLU A 472 -10.38 -25.39 -40.06
CA GLU A 472 -11.61 -25.32 -40.85
C GLU A 472 -11.96 -23.85 -41.07
N HIS A 473 -12.20 -23.51 -42.34
CA HIS A 473 -12.43 -22.15 -42.78
C HIS A 473 -13.88 -21.77 -42.51
N ARG A 474 -14.13 -20.83 -41.61
CA ARG A 474 -15.47 -20.25 -41.45
C ARG A 474 -15.46 -18.81 -41.89
N LYS A 475 -16.21 -18.52 -42.95
CA LYS A 475 -16.45 -17.16 -43.44
C LYS A 475 -17.39 -16.45 -42.48
N LEU A 476 -16.86 -15.47 -41.75
CA LEU A 476 -17.65 -14.67 -40.83
C LEU A 476 -18.07 -13.38 -41.53
N LYS A 477 -19.38 -13.17 -41.68
CA LYS A 477 -19.94 -11.96 -42.30
C LYS A 477 -19.46 -10.65 -41.65
N ALA A 478 -19.14 -10.69 -40.36
CA ALA A 478 -18.61 -9.54 -39.63
C ALA A 478 -17.24 -9.04 -40.14
N PHE A 479 -16.52 -9.87 -40.91
CA PHE A 479 -15.23 -9.53 -41.52
C PHE A 479 -15.30 -9.61 -43.06
N ASN A 480 -16.41 -9.17 -43.66
CA ASN A 480 -16.64 -9.27 -45.11
C ASN A 480 -16.43 -10.69 -45.66
N GLU A 481 -16.85 -11.70 -44.89
CA GLU A 481 -16.71 -13.11 -45.25
C GLU A 481 -15.25 -13.60 -45.38
N MET A 482 -14.29 -12.92 -44.74
CA MET A 482 -12.95 -13.46 -44.58
C MET A 482 -12.97 -14.75 -43.73
N GLU A 483 -12.07 -15.67 -44.08
CA GLU A 483 -11.92 -16.95 -43.40
C GLU A 483 -11.14 -16.77 -42.10
N VAL A 484 -11.72 -17.27 -41.00
CA VAL A 484 -11.14 -17.17 -39.66
C VAL A 484 -10.95 -18.57 -39.06
N PHE A 485 -9.83 -18.77 -38.36
CA PHE A 485 -9.34 -20.07 -37.86
C PHE A 485 -9.71 -20.34 -36.39
N TYR A 486 -10.09 -21.59 -36.03
CA TYR A 486 -10.46 -22.01 -34.66
C TYR A 486 -9.89 -23.40 -34.26
N TYR A 487 -9.84 -23.71 -32.95
CA TYR A 487 -9.33 -24.98 -32.36
C TYR A 487 -10.42 -25.78 -31.58
N GLN A 488 -10.38 -27.13 -31.61
CA GLN A 488 -11.09 -28.02 -30.67
C GLN A 488 -10.19 -29.16 -30.15
N GLY A 489 -10.37 -29.57 -28.86
CA GLY A 489 -9.64 -30.70 -28.24
C GLY A 489 -9.45 -30.69 -26.72
N THR A 490 -10.44 -30.27 -25.91
CA THR A 490 -10.27 -29.93 -24.48
C THR A 490 -10.15 -31.12 -23.50
N ASN A 491 -10.74 -32.29 -23.78
CA ASN A 491 -10.78 -33.39 -22.81
C ASN A 491 -9.43 -34.11 -22.61
N PHE A 492 -8.69 -34.38 -23.69
CA PHE A 492 -7.38 -35.02 -23.61
C PHE A 492 -6.35 -34.12 -22.91
N ILE A 493 -6.44 -32.80 -23.13
CA ILE A 493 -5.58 -31.81 -22.47
C ILE A 493 -5.85 -31.78 -20.96
N ALA A 494 -7.13 -31.84 -20.56
CA ALA A 494 -7.50 -31.89 -19.14
C ALA A 494 -6.99 -33.17 -18.44
N GLU A 495 -7.02 -34.31 -19.10
CA GLU A 495 -6.53 -35.59 -18.56
C GLU A 495 -5.01 -35.57 -18.32
N VAL A 496 -4.24 -35.04 -19.27
CA VAL A 496 -2.79 -34.89 -19.15
C VAL A 496 -2.43 -33.91 -18.03
N GLU A 497 -3.16 -32.80 -17.89
CA GLU A 497 -2.91 -31.81 -16.83
C GLU A 497 -3.12 -32.40 -15.42
N GLN A 498 -4.14 -33.24 -15.24
CA GLN A 498 -4.40 -33.92 -13.96
C GLN A 498 -3.29 -34.91 -13.59
N LEU A 499 -2.78 -35.68 -14.55
CA LEU A 499 -1.68 -36.61 -14.32
C LEU A 499 -0.38 -35.88 -13.94
N VAL A 500 -0.09 -34.77 -14.59
CA VAL A 500 1.09 -33.93 -14.28
C VAL A 500 1.01 -33.31 -12.88
N LYS A 501 -0.14 -32.76 -12.49
CA LYS A 501 -0.36 -32.21 -11.13
C LYS A 501 -0.09 -33.26 -10.05
N LYS A 502 -0.57 -34.49 -10.27
CA LYS A 502 -0.42 -35.61 -9.33
C LYS A 502 1.04 -36.01 -9.12
N GLU A 503 1.82 -36.14 -10.20
CA GLU A 503 3.24 -36.49 -10.11
C GLU A 503 4.10 -35.36 -9.53
N MET A 504 3.77 -34.10 -9.85
CA MET A 504 4.45 -32.94 -9.26
C MET A 504 4.21 -32.81 -7.75
N ALA A 505 2.99 -33.11 -7.29
CA ALA A 505 2.66 -33.11 -5.86
C ALA A 505 3.51 -34.14 -5.09
N LEU A 506 3.65 -35.34 -5.66
CA LEU A 506 4.52 -36.40 -5.14
C LEU A 506 6.00 -35.98 -5.09
N TYR A 507 6.52 -35.40 -6.17
CA TYR A 507 7.92 -34.97 -6.25
C TYR A 507 8.27 -33.83 -5.27
N LEU A 508 7.38 -32.85 -5.12
CA LEU A 508 7.59 -31.68 -4.27
C LEU A 508 7.25 -31.93 -2.79
N GLY A 509 6.61 -33.06 -2.47
CA GLY A 509 6.18 -33.40 -1.13
C GLY A 509 5.06 -32.47 -0.62
N CYS A 510 4.17 -32.02 -1.50
CA CYS A 510 3.05 -31.14 -1.18
C CYS A 510 1.71 -31.79 -1.54
N THR A 511 0.63 -31.37 -0.88
CA THR A 511 -0.70 -31.98 -1.04
C THR A 511 -1.44 -31.54 -2.30
N GLU A 512 -1.09 -30.37 -2.86
CA GLU A 512 -1.68 -29.87 -4.12
C GLU A 512 -0.63 -29.20 -5.01
N VAL A 513 -0.85 -29.28 -6.32
CA VAL A 513 -0.08 -28.56 -7.34
C VAL A 513 -1.04 -28.02 -8.40
N GLU A 514 -0.90 -26.74 -8.74
CA GLU A 514 -1.61 -26.10 -9.84
C GLU A 514 -0.72 -26.01 -11.08
N ALA A 515 -0.88 -26.93 -12.03
CA ALA A 515 -0.23 -26.87 -13.33
C ALA A 515 -0.95 -25.88 -14.26
N ARG A 516 -0.80 -24.56 -14.03
CA ARG A 516 -1.15 -23.59 -15.08
C ARG A 516 -0.06 -23.63 -16.16
N PRO A 517 -0.39 -23.82 -17.44
CA PRO A 517 0.52 -23.50 -18.51
C PRO A 517 0.76 -21.99 -18.48
N ILE A 518 1.80 -21.57 -17.78
CA ILE A 518 2.30 -20.20 -17.90
C ILE A 518 2.95 -20.17 -19.28
N SER A 519 2.23 -19.63 -20.28
CA SER A 519 2.87 -19.13 -21.50
C SER A 519 4.15 -18.42 -21.05
N GLY A 520 5.31 -18.74 -21.64
CA GLY A 520 6.58 -18.10 -21.27
C GLY A 520 6.49 -16.57 -21.24
N GLN A 521 5.51 -15.98 -21.93
CA GLN A 521 5.17 -14.56 -21.90
C GLN A 521 4.71 -14.03 -20.53
N LEU A 522 3.93 -14.78 -19.73
CA LEU A 522 3.47 -14.33 -18.41
C LEU A 522 4.58 -14.45 -17.35
N ALA A 523 5.40 -15.49 -17.42
CA ALA A 523 6.62 -15.60 -16.60
C ALA A 523 7.62 -14.49 -16.96
N ASN A 524 7.84 -14.25 -18.26
CA ASN A 524 8.66 -13.16 -18.74
C ASN A 524 8.09 -11.80 -18.32
N MET A 525 6.78 -11.58 -18.38
CA MET A 525 6.13 -10.37 -17.90
C MET A 525 6.30 -10.20 -16.40
N ALA A 526 6.08 -11.26 -15.61
CA ALA A 526 6.23 -11.19 -14.16
C ALA A 526 7.68 -10.87 -13.76
N VAL A 527 8.66 -11.54 -14.36
CA VAL A 527 10.09 -11.30 -14.12
C VAL A 527 10.50 -9.91 -14.64
N PHE A 528 10.11 -9.55 -15.87
CA PHE A 528 10.41 -8.25 -16.47
C PHE A 528 9.80 -7.11 -15.65
N SER A 529 8.50 -7.16 -15.35
CA SER A 529 7.86 -6.13 -14.53
C SER A 529 8.40 -6.11 -13.10
N ALA A 530 8.80 -7.25 -12.50
CA ALA A 530 9.45 -7.23 -11.20
C ALA A 530 10.83 -6.54 -11.25
N LEU A 531 11.60 -6.76 -12.32
CA LEU A 531 12.88 -6.08 -12.55
C LEU A 531 12.68 -4.58 -12.82
N VAL A 532 11.68 -4.20 -13.61
CA VAL A 532 11.32 -2.80 -13.86
C VAL A 532 10.79 -2.12 -12.59
N ASP A 533 9.90 -2.76 -11.82
CA ASP A 533 9.44 -2.24 -10.52
C ASP A 533 10.62 -2.10 -9.55
N TYR A 534 11.53 -3.09 -9.50
CA TYR A 534 12.74 -2.99 -8.69
C TYR A 534 13.60 -1.80 -9.12
N MET A 535 13.89 -1.61 -10.41
CA MET A 535 14.65 -0.45 -10.90
C MET A 535 13.97 0.88 -10.53
N ASN A 536 12.64 0.94 -10.63
CA ASN A 536 11.85 2.17 -10.44
C ASN A 536 11.27 2.33 -9.02
N ARG A 537 11.63 1.48 -8.05
CA ARG A 537 11.03 1.45 -6.70
C ARG A 537 11.16 2.75 -5.90
N PHE A 538 12.09 3.62 -6.29
CA PHE A 538 12.32 4.95 -5.72
C PHE A 538 11.97 6.11 -6.66
N SER A 539 11.45 5.83 -7.86
CA SER A 539 11.12 6.81 -8.91
C SER A 539 9.75 6.50 -9.53
N ARG A 540 8.75 6.27 -8.69
CA ARG A 540 7.41 5.84 -9.14
C ARG A 540 6.59 6.93 -9.84
N LYS A 541 7.06 8.18 -9.79
CA LYS A 541 6.35 9.37 -10.29
C LYS A 541 7.03 10.07 -11.47
N THR A 542 7.82 9.32 -12.22
CA THR A 542 8.54 9.79 -13.41
C THR A 542 8.45 8.74 -14.50
N ASP A 543 8.91 9.07 -15.70
CA ASP A 543 9.07 8.08 -16.75
C ASP A 543 9.93 6.91 -16.24
N PRO A 544 9.46 5.65 -16.39
CA PRO A 544 10.16 4.50 -15.86
C PRO A 544 11.51 4.31 -16.58
N GLU A 545 12.58 4.16 -15.80
CA GLU A 545 13.87 3.69 -16.29
C GLU A 545 13.68 2.28 -16.88
N ARG A 546 14.16 2.09 -18.11
CA ARG A 546 14.00 0.86 -18.87
C ARG A 546 15.22 -0.04 -18.70
N ILE A 547 15.01 -1.36 -18.73
CA ILE A 547 16.10 -2.33 -18.80
C ILE A 547 16.80 -2.18 -20.15
N ARG A 548 18.08 -1.80 -20.14
CA ARG A 548 18.89 -1.70 -21.37
C ARG A 548 19.14 -3.10 -21.94
N MET A 549 19.21 -3.22 -23.27
CA MET A 549 19.53 -4.48 -23.99
C MET A 549 18.47 -5.59 -23.91
N VAL A 550 17.19 -5.25 -23.64
CA VAL A 550 16.07 -6.19 -23.80
C VAL A 550 15.41 -5.97 -25.16
N MET A 551 15.38 -6.99 -26.01
CA MET A 551 14.66 -6.97 -27.29
C MET A 551 13.17 -7.24 -27.03
N ASN A 552 12.35 -6.19 -27.05
CA ASN A 552 10.90 -6.31 -27.04
C ASN A 552 10.40 -6.24 -28.49
N ASN A 553 9.69 -7.27 -28.96
CA ASN A 553 9.16 -7.29 -30.32
C ASN A 553 8.08 -6.21 -30.45
N HIS A 554 8.42 -5.15 -31.18
CA HIS A 554 7.54 -4.00 -31.43
C HIS A 554 6.27 -4.46 -32.17
N ILE A 555 5.08 -4.06 -31.69
CA ILE A 555 3.78 -4.47 -32.26
C ILE A 555 3.66 -4.08 -33.74
N ASN A 556 4.14 -2.89 -34.13
CA ASN A 556 4.14 -2.46 -35.54
C ASN A 556 5.20 -3.15 -36.42
N LYS A 557 6.01 -4.06 -35.87
CA LYS A 557 7.00 -4.87 -36.60
C LYS A 557 6.85 -6.38 -36.32
N GLY A 558 5.62 -6.83 -36.06
CA GLY A 558 5.29 -8.27 -36.00
C GLY A 558 5.42 -8.95 -34.63
N GLY A 559 5.48 -8.19 -33.54
CA GLY A 559 5.41 -8.76 -32.18
C GLY A 559 3.98 -9.08 -31.75
N HIS A 560 3.65 -10.36 -31.58
CA HIS A 560 2.35 -10.80 -31.06
C HIS A 560 2.33 -10.72 -29.52
N LEU A 561 1.60 -9.76 -28.96
CA LEU A 561 1.14 -9.76 -27.56
C LEU A 561 -0.38 -9.91 -27.59
N SER A 562 -0.86 -11.14 -27.63
CA SER A 562 -2.30 -11.43 -27.62
C SER A 562 -2.88 -11.17 -26.23
N ALA A 563 -3.70 -10.11 -26.16
CA ALA A 563 -4.85 -9.92 -25.26
C ALA A 563 -4.59 -9.92 -23.74
N GLN A 564 -3.97 -8.84 -23.23
CA GLN A 564 -4.40 -8.23 -21.96
C GLN A 564 -4.38 -6.72 -22.13
N PRO A 565 -5.34 -5.96 -21.55
CA PRO A 565 -5.20 -4.52 -21.47
C PRO A 565 -3.91 -4.25 -20.70
N MET A 566 -2.91 -3.67 -21.36
CA MET A 566 -1.64 -3.13 -20.83
C MET A 566 -0.40 -4.03 -20.64
N GLY A 567 -0.47 -5.36 -20.62
CA GLY A 567 0.70 -6.28 -20.61
C GLY A 567 2.04 -5.74 -20.07
N ALA A 568 3.14 -5.92 -20.83
CA ALA A 568 4.42 -5.22 -20.58
C ALA A 568 4.43 -3.76 -21.10
N LEU A 569 3.35 -3.32 -21.76
CA LEU A 569 3.19 -1.96 -22.31
C LEU A 569 3.14 -0.90 -21.21
N ARG A 570 2.62 -1.23 -20.01
CA ARG A 570 2.64 -0.34 -18.84
C ARG A 570 4.04 0.17 -18.48
N ASP A 571 5.07 -0.61 -18.78
CA ASP A 571 6.47 -0.29 -18.49
C ASP A 571 7.09 0.65 -19.55
N PHE A 572 6.32 1.00 -20.61
CA PHE A 572 6.73 1.91 -21.70
C PHE A 572 5.87 3.17 -21.80
N ILE A 573 4.85 3.29 -20.96
CA ILE A 573 3.93 4.42 -20.96
C ILE A 573 4.61 5.63 -20.31
N SER A 574 4.54 6.79 -20.98
CA SER A 574 5.03 8.04 -20.44
C SER A 574 4.23 8.46 -19.22
N TRP A 575 4.88 9.13 -18.27
CA TRP A 575 4.20 9.70 -17.11
C TRP A 575 3.45 10.96 -17.52
N ASN A 576 2.17 11.06 -17.18
CA ASN A 576 1.44 12.32 -17.30
C ASN A 576 1.76 13.19 -16.07
N PRO A 577 2.46 14.34 -16.25
CA PRO A 577 2.90 15.16 -15.12
C PRO A 577 1.73 15.81 -14.37
N VAL A 578 0.59 16.04 -15.03
CA VAL A 578 -0.61 16.65 -14.44
C VAL A 578 -1.31 15.67 -13.51
N TRP A 579 -1.57 14.45 -13.99
CA TRP A 579 -2.29 13.43 -13.21
C TRP A 579 -1.39 12.66 -12.25
N ASP A 580 -0.07 12.84 -12.35
CA ASP A 580 0.92 12.08 -11.58
C ASP A 580 0.64 10.57 -11.69
N ARG A 581 0.45 10.09 -12.93
CA ARG A 581 0.12 8.70 -13.30
C ARG A 581 0.63 8.36 -14.70
N PRO A 582 0.73 7.07 -15.09
CA PRO A 582 1.00 6.68 -16.47
C PRO A 582 -0.07 7.25 -17.42
N ALA A 583 0.34 7.77 -18.59
CA ALA A 583 -0.51 8.34 -19.62
C ALA A 583 -1.25 7.24 -20.42
N VAL A 584 -2.33 6.72 -19.83
CA VAL A 584 -3.19 5.67 -20.43
C VAL A 584 -4.65 6.07 -20.33
#